data_AF-A0A953R9B8-F1
#
_entry.id   AF-A0A953R9B8-F1
#
_cell.length_a   1.000
_cell.length_b   1.000
_cell.length_c   1.000
_cell.angle_alpha   90.00
_cell.angle_beta   90.00
_cell.angle_gamma   90.00
#
_symmetry.space_group_name_H-M   'P 1'
#
loop_
_entity.id
_entity.type
_entity.pdbx_description
1 polymer ?
#
loop_
_entity_poly.entity_id
_entity_poly.type
_entity_poly.pdbx_seq_one_letter_code
_entity_poly.pdbx_strand_id
1 'polypeptide(L)'
;MKTKRSISLLGLMLLSALFLMASSAQAGVIVDQQNTSTNADFEALGTSPSAGQSFTPTLALIDFATFNLGVTAAATYRVDLYSGDGFGGAVLGSSSSQALPVIAGFGGEQPVEFDFSSQIAISPGSVFTLRLVDTSAPASLGILSRDSSSNPYAGGVEYVFGFSIPGNDLVFSEGIHTTATPEPSSFVTGFLGLGLTATAWLRRKKARILIAR
;
A
#
# COMPACT_ATOMS: atom_id res chain seq x y z
N MET A 1 -22.77 -63.64 1.71
CA MET A 1 -23.29 -62.26 1.54
C MET A 1 -22.16 -61.26 1.74
N LYS A 2 -21.76 -60.52 0.69
CA LYS A 2 -20.68 -59.51 0.74
C LYS A 2 -21.28 -58.13 1.09
N THR A 3 -21.02 -57.62 2.29
CA THR A 3 -21.41 -56.27 2.71
C THR A 3 -20.45 -55.24 2.11
N LYS A 4 -20.90 -54.54 1.05
CA LYS A 4 -20.20 -53.38 0.47
C LYS A 4 -20.14 -52.27 1.53
N ARG A 5 -18.93 -51.88 1.94
CA ARG A 5 -18.70 -50.72 2.82
C ARG A 5 -18.80 -49.45 1.96
N SER A 6 -19.93 -48.76 2.05
CA SER A 6 -20.13 -47.42 1.50
C SER A 6 -19.25 -46.44 2.29
N ILE A 7 -18.17 -45.98 1.65
CA ILE A 7 -17.43 -44.81 2.11
C ILE A 7 -18.39 -43.62 1.92
N SER A 8 -18.78 -42.96 3.01
CA SER A 8 -19.69 -41.81 2.98
C SER A 8 -19.10 -40.69 2.13
N LEU A 9 -19.66 -40.46 0.95
CA LEU A 9 -19.32 -39.34 0.05
C LEU A 9 -19.36 -37.99 0.78
N LEU A 10 -20.23 -37.86 1.79
CA LEU A 10 -20.36 -36.67 2.63
C LEU A 10 -19.07 -36.34 3.37
N GLY A 11 -18.33 -37.35 3.82
CA GLY A 11 -17.07 -37.16 4.55
C GLY A 11 -15.92 -36.71 3.65
N LEU A 12 -15.95 -37.09 2.37
CA LEU A 12 -14.94 -36.64 1.40
C LEU A 12 -15.22 -35.21 0.95
N MET A 13 -16.51 -34.86 0.75
CA MET A 13 -16.93 -33.49 0.40
C MET A 13 -16.64 -32.48 1.53
N LEU A 14 -16.85 -32.86 2.80
CA LEU A 14 -16.52 -31.99 3.94
C LEU A 14 -15.02 -31.72 4.05
N LEU A 15 -14.18 -32.70 3.69
CA LEU A 15 -12.71 -32.57 3.78
C LEU A 15 -12.14 -31.70 2.66
N SER A 16 -12.71 -31.75 1.45
CA SER A 16 -12.34 -30.88 0.34
C SER A 16 -12.80 -29.43 0.54
N ALA A 17 -13.92 -29.20 1.24
CA ALA A 17 -14.40 -27.85 1.57
C ALA A 17 -13.48 -27.12 2.56
N LEU A 18 -12.78 -27.83 3.46
CA LEU A 18 -11.85 -27.23 4.41
C LEU A 18 -10.50 -26.79 3.79
N PHE A 19 -10.08 -27.39 2.68
CA PHE A 19 -8.82 -27.02 2.00
C PHE A 19 -8.94 -25.77 1.11
N LEU A 20 -10.17 -25.35 0.78
CA LEU A 20 -10.44 -24.16 -0.05
C LEU A 20 -10.40 -22.83 0.72
N MET A 21 -10.16 -22.87 2.04
CA MET A 21 -10.20 -21.69 2.92
C MET A 21 -8.81 -21.18 3.34
N ALA A 22 -7.73 -21.69 2.75
CA ALA A 22 -6.41 -21.09 2.89
C ALA A 22 -6.34 -19.81 2.04
N SER A 23 -6.86 -18.71 2.58
CA SER A 23 -6.60 -17.40 2.01
C SER A 23 -5.15 -17.02 2.34
N SER A 24 -4.50 -16.28 1.44
CA SER A 24 -3.23 -15.66 1.75
C SER A 24 -3.52 -14.32 2.41
N ALA A 25 -3.04 -14.12 3.64
CA ALA A 25 -3.09 -12.82 4.30
C ALA A 25 -2.30 -11.81 3.46
N GLN A 26 -3.01 -10.95 2.72
CA GLN A 26 -2.43 -9.84 1.98
C GLN A 26 -2.58 -8.58 2.83
N ALA A 27 -1.49 -7.81 2.98
CA ALA A 27 -1.57 -6.49 3.57
C ALA A 27 -2.49 -5.64 2.67
N GLY A 28 -3.56 -5.10 3.24
CA GLY A 28 -4.44 -4.18 2.53
C GLY A 28 -3.88 -2.76 2.57
N VAL A 29 -4.27 -1.94 1.60
CA VAL A 29 -3.96 -0.51 1.57
C VAL A 29 -5.25 0.25 1.80
N ILE A 30 -5.22 1.25 2.67
CA ILE A 30 -6.29 2.23 2.83
C ILE A 30 -5.75 3.56 2.34
N VAL A 31 -6.30 4.05 1.23
CA VAL A 31 -6.04 5.40 0.73
C VAL A 31 -6.97 6.37 1.46
N ASP A 32 -6.41 7.44 2.02
CA ASP A 32 -7.16 8.50 2.69
C ASP A 32 -7.47 9.63 1.71
N GLN A 33 -6.45 10.40 1.32
CA GLN A 33 -6.58 11.47 0.34
C GLN A 33 -5.94 11.08 -1.00
N GLN A 34 -6.56 11.51 -2.11
CA GLN A 34 -6.00 11.31 -3.44
C GLN A 34 -6.48 12.37 -4.44
N ASN A 35 -5.61 12.66 -5.40
CA ASN A 35 -5.96 13.29 -6.67
C ASN A 35 -5.52 12.35 -7.81
N THR A 36 -6.47 11.87 -8.61
CA THR A 36 -6.20 10.98 -9.75
C THR A 36 -6.35 11.68 -11.10
N SER A 37 -6.62 13.00 -11.10
CA SER A 37 -6.93 13.73 -12.32
C SER A 37 -5.66 14.06 -13.10
N THR A 38 -5.56 13.57 -14.32
CA THR A 38 -4.40 13.81 -15.18
C THR A 38 -4.78 14.75 -16.34
N ASN A 39 -4.80 16.06 -16.11
CA ASN A 39 -5.24 17.01 -17.14
C ASN A 39 -4.09 17.81 -17.77
N ALA A 40 -2.92 17.87 -17.13
CA ALA A 40 -1.72 18.50 -17.66
C ALA A 40 -0.46 17.79 -17.14
N ASP A 41 0.60 17.84 -17.94
CA ASP A 41 1.93 17.49 -17.48
C ASP A 41 2.62 18.75 -16.95
N PHE A 42 3.31 18.63 -15.82
CA PHE A 42 4.07 19.67 -15.14
C PHE A 42 5.54 19.27 -15.08
N GLU A 43 6.44 20.26 -15.23
CA GLU A 43 7.87 20.07 -15.07
C GLU A 43 8.43 21.12 -14.11
N ALA A 44 8.95 20.68 -12.96
CA ALA A 44 9.79 21.51 -12.12
C ALA A 44 11.24 21.34 -12.58
N LEU A 45 11.74 22.30 -13.36
CA LEU A 45 13.14 22.38 -13.80
C LEU A 45 13.99 23.17 -12.81
N GLY A 46 15.15 22.64 -12.41
CA GLY A 46 16.09 23.36 -11.53
C GLY A 46 17.20 22.45 -10.98
N THR A 47 18.16 23.02 -10.25
CA THR A 47 19.28 22.25 -9.65
C THR A 47 18.93 21.61 -8.30
N SER A 48 17.72 21.83 -7.80
CA SER A 48 17.17 21.20 -6.59
C SER A 48 15.65 21.36 -6.62
N PRO A 49 14.96 20.80 -7.64
CA PRO A 49 13.53 20.99 -7.75
C PRO A 49 12.86 20.33 -6.53
N SER A 50 12.13 21.13 -5.77
CA SER A 50 11.24 20.62 -4.73
C SER A 50 9.82 20.94 -5.12
N ALA A 51 9.06 19.89 -5.39
CA ALA A 51 7.61 19.94 -5.53
C ALA A 51 6.97 19.35 -4.27
N GLY A 52 5.70 19.63 -4.06
CA GLY A 52 4.96 19.07 -2.95
C GLY A 52 3.47 19.30 -3.09
N GLN A 53 2.71 18.66 -2.22
CA GLN A 53 1.26 18.76 -2.16
C GLN A 53 0.84 18.87 -0.71
N SER A 54 0.06 19.89 -0.38
CA SER A 54 -0.66 19.90 0.89
C SER A 54 -1.94 19.10 0.83
N PHE A 55 -2.35 18.57 1.96
CA PHE A 55 -3.53 17.72 2.12
C PHE A 55 -4.11 17.87 3.51
N THR A 56 -5.38 17.51 3.64
CA THR A 56 -6.11 17.50 4.92
C THR A 56 -6.62 16.07 5.16
N PRO A 57 -5.94 15.27 6.00
CA PRO A 57 -6.24 13.86 6.20
C PRO A 57 -7.54 13.68 6.97
N THR A 58 -8.20 12.55 6.73
CA THR A 58 -9.32 12.05 7.56
C THR A 58 -8.87 10.94 8.52
N LEU A 59 -7.75 10.28 8.23
CA LEU A 59 -7.10 9.31 9.10
C LEU A 59 -6.16 10.00 10.10
N ALA A 60 -5.92 9.32 11.22
CA ALA A 60 -5.00 9.78 12.26
C ALA A 60 -3.56 9.28 12.07
N LEU A 61 -3.30 8.57 10.97
CA LEU A 61 -2.05 7.91 10.65
C LEU A 61 -1.78 8.03 9.16
N ILE A 62 -0.50 8.10 8.80
CA ILE A 62 0.03 7.98 7.44
C ILE A 62 1.28 7.10 7.49
N ASP A 63 1.45 6.21 6.51
CA ASP A 63 2.69 5.45 6.33
C ASP A 63 3.16 5.33 4.88
N PHE A 64 2.39 5.83 3.91
CA PHE A 64 2.86 5.96 2.55
C PHE A 64 2.31 7.21 1.87
N ALA A 65 3.03 7.64 0.83
CA ALA A 65 2.54 8.58 -0.17
C ALA A 65 2.96 8.11 -1.56
N THR A 66 2.09 8.29 -2.54
CA THR A 66 2.34 7.97 -3.94
C THR A 66 2.20 9.22 -4.76
N PHE A 67 3.13 9.43 -5.69
CA PHE A 67 3.09 10.52 -6.66
C PHE A 67 3.23 9.96 -8.06
N ASN A 68 2.55 10.57 -9.03
CA ASN A 68 2.80 10.25 -10.43
C ASN A 68 4.00 11.06 -10.93
N LEU A 69 5.14 10.40 -11.10
CA LEU A 69 6.44 11.03 -11.31
C LEU A 69 7.14 10.54 -12.57
N GLY A 70 7.91 11.44 -13.15
CA GLY A 70 8.87 11.17 -14.20
C GLY A 70 10.16 11.95 -13.99
N VAL A 71 11.27 11.46 -14.54
CA VAL A 71 12.55 12.18 -14.51
C VAL A 71 13.24 12.12 -15.86
N THR A 72 13.85 13.23 -16.26
CA THR A 72 14.61 13.35 -17.52
C THR A 72 16.08 12.92 -17.37
N ALA A 73 16.53 12.74 -16.13
CA ALA A 73 17.84 12.20 -15.77
C ALA A 73 17.71 11.30 -14.52
N ALA A 74 18.62 10.34 -14.37
CA ALA A 74 18.55 9.39 -13.25
C ALA A 74 18.63 10.16 -11.93
N ALA A 75 17.68 9.93 -11.05
CA ALA A 75 17.54 10.68 -9.82
C ALA A 75 17.04 9.77 -8.68
N THR A 76 17.20 10.23 -7.45
CA THR A 76 16.71 9.52 -6.27
C THR A 76 15.96 10.51 -5.41
N TYR A 77 14.66 10.25 -5.20
CA TYR A 77 13.78 11.12 -4.44
C TYR A 77 13.42 10.48 -3.11
N ARG A 78 13.07 11.30 -2.14
CA ARG A 78 12.30 10.89 -0.96
C ARG A 78 11.16 11.88 -0.74
N VAL A 79 10.22 11.51 0.13
CA VAL A 79 9.13 12.36 0.57
C VAL A 79 9.35 12.74 2.03
N ASP A 80 9.40 14.04 2.31
CA ASP A 80 9.41 14.59 3.67
C ASP A 80 7.99 15.08 4.00
N LEU A 81 7.44 14.69 5.16
CA LEU A 81 6.13 15.12 5.67
C LEU A 81 6.31 16.29 6.63
N TYR A 82 5.63 17.41 6.36
CA TYR A 82 5.64 18.63 7.17
C TYR A 82 4.29 18.87 7.83
N SER A 83 4.31 19.41 9.05
CA SER A 83 3.12 19.95 9.70
C SER A 83 2.70 21.29 9.07
N GLY A 84 1.41 21.47 8.80
CA GLY A 84 0.89 22.73 8.26
C GLY A 84 0.97 22.83 6.74
N ASP A 85 0.62 24.02 6.26
CA ASP A 85 0.54 24.33 4.84
C ASP A 85 1.90 24.86 4.34
N GLY A 86 2.51 24.15 3.39
CA GLY A 86 3.82 24.43 2.83
C GLY A 86 4.99 23.82 3.60
N PHE A 87 6.21 24.26 3.26
CA PHE A 87 7.47 23.65 3.73
C PHE A 87 8.08 24.33 4.97
N GLY A 88 7.38 25.29 5.58
CA GLY A 88 7.88 26.07 6.72
C GLY A 88 7.66 25.42 8.09
N GLY A 89 6.83 24.36 8.15
CA GLY A 89 6.51 23.66 9.39
C GLY A 89 7.59 22.70 9.88
N ALA A 90 7.28 21.98 10.96
CA ALA A 90 8.17 20.94 11.47
C ALA A 90 8.09 19.69 10.58
N VAL A 91 9.24 19.08 10.30
CA VAL A 91 9.31 17.77 9.64
C VAL A 91 8.86 16.70 10.65
N LEU A 92 7.80 15.98 10.31
CA LEU A 92 7.24 14.91 11.13
C LEU A 92 7.86 13.54 10.81
N GLY A 93 8.32 13.37 9.58
CA GLY A 93 9.05 12.18 9.15
C GLY A 93 9.50 12.25 7.69
N SER A 94 10.33 11.30 7.31
CA SER A 94 10.85 11.14 5.95
C SER A 94 10.65 9.69 5.50
N SER A 95 10.29 9.53 4.23
CA SER A 95 10.20 8.23 3.60
C SER A 95 11.59 7.64 3.33
N SER A 96 11.60 6.37 2.95
CA SER A 96 12.74 5.79 2.21
C SER A 96 12.95 6.51 0.87
N SER A 97 14.19 6.49 0.39
CA SER A 97 14.57 7.03 -0.91
C SER A 97 14.25 6.04 -2.03
N GLN A 98 13.63 6.52 -3.12
CA GLN A 98 13.31 5.77 -4.32
C GLN A 98 14.14 6.25 -5.51
N ALA A 99 14.80 5.32 -6.19
CA ALA A 99 15.49 5.60 -7.44
C ALA A 99 14.48 5.60 -8.60
N LEU A 100 14.46 6.68 -9.38
CA LEU A 100 13.53 6.85 -10.48
C LEU A 100 14.21 6.53 -11.82
N PRO A 101 13.61 5.67 -12.66
CA PRO A 101 14.13 5.43 -13.99
C PRO A 101 13.93 6.66 -14.89
N VAL A 102 14.90 6.90 -15.78
CA VAL A 102 14.78 7.96 -16.79
C VAL A 102 13.65 7.64 -17.75
N ILE A 103 12.75 8.60 -17.95
CA ILE A 103 11.71 8.53 -18.98
C ILE A 103 11.98 9.55 -20.09
N ALA A 104 11.64 9.19 -21.32
CA ALA A 104 11.81 10.06 -22.47
C ALA A 104 10.57 10.94 -22.67
N GLY A 105 10.62 12.15 -22.12
CA GLY A 105 9.59 13.18 -22.33
C GLY A 105 8.34 13.04 -21.47
N PHE A 106 7.42 13.98 -21.68
CA PHE A 106 6.12 14.08 -21.01
C PHE A 106 5.21 12.89 -21.32
N GLY A 107 4.38 12.50 -20.35
CA GLY A 107 3.39 11.44 -20.50
C GLY A 107 3.88 10.04 -20.11
N GLY A 108 5.15 9.92 -19.72
CA GLY A 108 5.75 8.68 -19.21
C GLY A 108 5.72 8.55 -17.69
N GLU A 109 5.12 9.50 -16.97
CA GLU A 109 5.06 9.50 -15.51
C GLU A 109 4.41 8.21 -15.00
N GLN A 110 4.96 7.63 -13.95
CA GLN A 110 4.43 6.44 -13.30
C GLN A 110 4.15 6.70 -11.82
N PRO A 111 3.17 6.01 -11.22
CA PRO A 111 3.00 6.05 -9.77
C PRO A 111 4.24 5.51 -9.08
N VAL A 112 4.80 6.31 -8.18
CA VAL A 112 5.94 5.95 -7.32
C VAL A 112 5.47 6.09 -5.88
N GLU A 113 5.53 4.98 -5.16
CA GLU A 113 5.20 4.90 -3.74
C GLU A 113 6.44 5.14 -2.87
N PHE A 114 6.24 5.91 -1.80
CA PHE A 114 7.25 6.28 -0.83
C PHE A 114 6.78 5.86 0.56
N ASP A 115 7.36 4.77 1.06
CA ASP A 115 7.05 4.25 2.39
C ASP A 115 7.81 4.98 3.50
N PHE A 116 7.09 5.35 4.55
CA PHE A 116 7.68 5.80 5.80
C PHE A 116 8.12 4.59 6.64
N SER A 117 9.22 4.74 7.38
CA SER A 117 9.78 3.64 8.20
C SER A 117 8.84 3.13 9.31
N SER A 118 7.86 3.96 9.68
CA SER A 118 6.80 3.65 10.64
C SER A 118 5.60 4.55 10.38
N GLN A 119 4.41 4.13 10.82
CA GLN A 119 3.22 5.00 10.84
C GLN A 119 3.47 6.28 11.64
N ILE A 120 3.18 7.42 11.03
CA ILE A 120 3.31 8.75 11.62
C ILE A 120 1.93 9.19 12.10
N ALA A 121 1.83 9.55 13.38
CA ALA A 121 0.60 10.12 13.93
C ALA A 121 0.37 11.54 13.40
N ILE A 122 -0.80 11.74 12.81
CA ILE A 122 -1.27 13.03 12.30
C ILE A 122 -2.68 13.31 12.84
N SER A 123 -3.10 14.57 12.80
CA SER A 123 -4.40 14.98 13.34
C SER A 123 -5.41 15.13 12.20
N PRO A 124 -6.51 14.35 12.19
CA PRO A 124 -7.55 14.51 11.18
C PRO A 124 -8.06 15.95 11.10
N GLY A 125 -8.28 16.45 9.89
CA GLY A 125 -8.75 17.82 9.65
C GLY A 125 -7.70 18.92 9.79
N SER A 126 -6.45 18.60 10.15
CA SER A 126 -5.34 19.57 10.14
C SER A 126 -4.59 19.52 8.81
N VAL A 127 -4.04 20.64 8.34
CA VAL A 127 -3.28 20.64 7.07
C VAL A 127 -1.88 20.09 7.30
N PHE A 128 -1.40 19.26 6.37
CA PHE A 128 -0.04 18.76 6.28
C PHE A 128 0.48 18.90 4.85
N THR A 129 1.80 18.81 4.67
CA THR A 129 2.41 18.95 3.34
C THR A 129 3.43 17.85 3.09
N LEU A 130 3.28 17.14 1.98
CA LEU A 130 4.27 16.20 1.45
C LEU A 130 5.21 16.94 0.52
N ARG A 131 6.52 16.81 0.73
CA ARG A 131 7.55 17.44 -0.11
C ARG A 131 8.42 16.39 -0.76
N LEU A 132 8.51 16.42 -2.09
CA LEU A 132 9.48 15.68 -2.85
C LEU A 132 10.85 16.35 -2.73
N VAL A 133 11.83 15.58 -2.28
CA VAL A 133 13.21 16.02 -2.07
C VAL A 133 14.13 15.16 -2.91
N ASP A 134 14.83 15.79 -3.85
CA ASP A 134 15.91 15.15 -4.58
C ASP A 134 17.12 14.94 -3.65
N THR A 135 17.58 13.69 -3.60
CA THR A 135 18.71 13.23 -2.78
C THR A 135 19.89 12.78 -3.64
N SER A 136 19.80 12.93 -4.97
CA SER A 136 20.88 12.59 -5.89
C SER A 136 22.06 13.57 -5.82
N ALA A 137 23.25 13.07 -6.17
CA ALA A 137 24.48 13.85 -6.27
C ALA A 137 25.19 13.54 -7.61
N PRO A 138 25.34 14.50 -8.54
CA PRO A 138 24.76 15.85 -8.50
C PRO A 138 23.23 15.81 -8.57
N ALA A 139 22.56 16.83 -8.04
CA ALA A 139 21.11 16.93 -8.09
C ALA A 139 20.60 16.91 -9.54
N SER A 140 19.44 16.26 -9.72
CA SER A 140 18.76 16.16 -11.00
C SER A 140 18.24 17.51 -11.47
N LEU A 141 18.16 17.66 -12.78
CA LEU A 141 17.75 18.92 -13.43
C LEU A 141 16.22 19.08 -13.55
N GLY A 142 15.44 18.06 -13.17
CA GLY A 142 14.00 18.17 -13.27
C GLY A 142 13.22 16.97 -12.72
N ILE A 143 12.06 17.27 -12.15
CA ILE A 143 11.00 16.31 -11.87
C ILE A 143 9.79 16.66 -12.75
N LEU A 144 9.30 15.66 -13.46
CA LEU A 144 8.04 15.70 -14.16
C LEU A 144 6.97 15.19 -13.20
N SER A 145 5.89 15.91 -13.04
CA SER A 145 4.71 15.42 -12.34
C SER A 145 3.47 15.74 -13.13
N ARG A 146 2.36 15.06 -12.87
CA ARG A 146 1.08 15.44 -13.46
C ARG A 146 0.34 16.39 -12.53
N ASP A 147 -0.26 17.40 -13.15
CA ASP A 147 -1.09 18.39 -12.49
C ASP A 147 -2.49 18.41 -13.12
N SER A 148 -3.45 18.96 -12.40
CA SER A 148 -4.77 19.28 -12.89
C SER A 148 -5.05 20.77 -12.75
N SER A 149 -5.04 21.47 -13.89
CA SER A 149 -5.36 22.91 -14.03
C SER A 149 -6.79 23.32 -13.67
N SER A 150 -7.58 22.40 -13.09
CA SER A 150 -8.94 22.61 -12.62
C SER A 150 -9.10 22.41 -11.11
N ASN A 151 -8.01 22.27 -10.34
CA ASN A 151 -7.97 21.93 -8.91
C ASN A 151 -9.14 21.02 -8.47
N PRO A 152 -9.18 19.76 -8.90
CA PRO A 152 -10.18 18.80 -8.47
C PRO A 152 -9.98 18.39 -7.00
N TYR A 153 -8.84 18.68 -6.38
CA TYR A 153 -8.54 18.28 -5.00
C TYR A 153 -8.71 19.45 -4.02
N ALA A 154 -9.91 19.59 -3.48
CA ALA A 154 -10.25 20.64 -2.52
C ALA A 154 -9.53 20.52 -1.15
N GLY A 155 -8.77 19.46 -0.90
CA GLY A 155 -8.13 19.18 0.39
C GLY A 155 -6.77 19.85 0.60
N GLY A 156 -6.23 20.53 -0.42
CA GLY A 156 -4.95 21.24 -0.33
C GLY A 156 -4.53 21.92 -1.63
N VAL A 157 -3.22 22.12 -1.81
CA VAL A 157 -2.65 22.83 -2.96
C VAL A 157 -1.25 22.32 -3.30
N GLU A 158 -0.88 22.41 -4.57
CA GLU A 158 0.49 22.20 -5.04
C GLU A 158 1.47 23.24 -4.48
N TYR A 159 2.70 22.80 -4.22
CA TYR A 159 3.84 23.65 -3.91
C TYR A 159 4.99 23.41 -4.89
N VAL A 160 5.55 24.49 -5.42
CA VAL A 160 6.69 24.45 -6.34
C VAL A 160 7.76 25.44 -5.86
N PHE A 161 8.99 24.95 -5.65
CA PHE A 161 10.10 25.72 -5.05
C PHE A 161 9.73 26.40 -3.72
N GLY A 162 8.78 25.82 -2.97
CA GLY A 162 8.29 26.35 -1.71
C GLY A 162 7.18 27.40 -1.83
N PHE A 163 6.75 27.74 -3.04
CA PHE A 163 5.61 28.63 -3.26
C PHE A 163 4.35 27.81 -3.53
N SER A 164 3.24 28.21 -2.91
CA SER A 164 1.92 27.65 -3.22
C SER A 164 1.52 28.04 -4.65
N ILE A 165 0.94 27.09 -5.39
CA ILE A 165 0.39 27.28 -6.73
C ILE A 165 -1.13 27.04 -6.68
N PRO A 166 -1.94 28.04 -6.29
CA PRO A 166 -3.39 27.89 -6.21
C PRO A 166 -4.00 27.52 -7.57
N GLY A 167 -4.96 26.60 -7.57
CA GLY A 167 -5.60 26.12 -8.80
C GLY A 167 -4.93 24.89 -9.42
N ASN A 168 -3.81 24.46 -8.85
CA ASN A 168 -3.05 23.28 -9.25
C ASN A 168 -2.98 22.26 -8.11
N ASP A 169 -2.87 20.99 -8.48
CA ASP A 169 -2.71 19.85 -7.59
C ASP A 169 -1.87 18.78 -8.28
N LEU A 170 -0.87 18.23 -7.57
CA LEU A 170 -0.16 17.06 -8.03
C LEU A 170 -1.10 15.85 -8.12
N VAL A 171 -0.79 14.91 -9.00
CA VAL A 171 -1.40 13.57 -8.98
C VAL A 171 -0.73 12.76 -7.89
N PHE A 172 -1.46 12.56 -6.80
CA PHE A 172 -0.95 11.92 -5.60
C PHE A 172 -2.01 11.08 -4.89
N SER A 173 -1.55 10.24 -3.97
CA SER A 173 -2.40 9.61 -2.97
C SER A 173 -1.60 9.39 -1.69
N GLU A 174 -2.25 9.32 -0.55
CA GLU A 174 -1.62 8.96 0.72
C GLU A 174 -2.53 8.04 1.54
N GLY A 175 -1.95 7.39 2.54
CA GLY A 175 -2.75 6.66 3.52
C GLY A 175 -1.92 5.69 4.37
N ILE A 176 -2.51 4.54 4.67
CA ILE A 176 -1.88 3.52 5.50
C ILE A 176 -1.90 2.12 4.87
N HIS A 177 -0.82 1.39 5.13
CA HIS A 177 -0.74 -0.05 5.00
C HIS A 177 -1.39 -0.69 6.23
N THR A 178 -2.41 -1.50 5.99
CA THR A 178 -2.98 -2.35 7.04
C THR A 178 -2.06 -3.54 7.25
N THR A 179 -1.59 -3.74 8.47
CA THR A 179 -0.91 -4.98 8.83
C THR A 179 -1.86 -6.13 8.55
N ALA A 180 -1.45 -7.07 7.70
CA ALA A 180 -2.22 -8.27 7.44
C ALA A 180 -2.58 -8.90 8.79
N THR A 181 -3.86 -8.92 9.14
CA THR A 181 -4.33 -9.55 10.38
C THR A 181 -3.81 -10.99 10.36
N PRO A 182 -3.03 -11.44 11.37
CA PRO A 182 -2.51 -12.80 11.36
C PRO A 182 -3.69 -13.76 11.25
N GLU A 183 -3.77 -14.47 10.12
CA GLU A 183 -4.77 -15.53 10.02
C GLU A 183 -4.50 -16.54 11.16
N PRO A 184 -5.56 -17.13 11.75
CA PRO A 184 -5.36 -18.23 12.68
C PRO A 184 -4.53 -19.28 11.96
N SER A 185 -3.28 -19.45 12.41
CA SER A 185 -2.22 -20.16 11.70
C SER A 185 -2.75 -21.46 11.11
N SER A 186 -2.49 -21.70 9.82
CA SER A 186 -2.89 -22.91 9.09
C SER A 186 -2.42 -24.20 9.79
N PHE A 187 -1.46 -24.08 10.72
CA PHE A 187 -1.07 -25.11 11.69
C PHE A 187 -2.24 -25.58 12.57
N VAL A 188 -3.04 -24.68 13.14
CA VAL A 188 -4.18 -25.04 14.00
C VAL A 188 -5.22 -25.82 13.20
N THR A 189 -5.53 -25.37 11.99
CA THR A 189 -6.43 -26.05 11.06
C THR A 189 -5.86 -27.39 10.60
N GLY A 190 -4.55 -27.45 10.33
CA GLY A 190 -3.82 -28.66 9.97
C GLY A 190 -3.83 -29.71 11.08
N PHE A 191 -3.54 -29.32 12.33
CA PHE A 191 -3.58 -30.22 13.49
C PHE A 191 -5.00 -30.70 13.81
N LEU A 192 -6.01 -29.84 13.67
CA LEU A 192 -7.40 -30.25 13.79
C LEU A 192 -7.78 -31.28 12.70
N GLY A 193 -7.35 -31.06 11.45
CA GLY A 193 -7.53 -32.01 10.36
C GLY A 193 -6.85 -33.35 10.61
N LEU A 194 -5.60 -33.35 11.08
CA LEU A 194 -4.85 -34.55 11.44
C LEU A 194 -5.48 -35.29 12.63
N GLY A 195 -5.96 -34.56 13.65
CA GLY A 195 -6.66 -35.14 14.79
C GLY A 195 -7.97 -35.85 14.39
N LEU A 196 -8.75 -35.25 13.49
CA LEU A 196 -10.00 -35.83 13.00
C LEU A 196 -9.76 -37.08 12.13
N THR A 197 -8.72 -37.07 11.29
CA THR A 197 -8.36 -38.26 10.50
C THR A 197 -7.80 -39.39 11.36
N ALA A 198 -6.97 -39.09 12.35
CA ALA A 198 -6.44 -40.06 13.31
C ALA A 198 -7.54 -40.73 14.15
N THR A 199 -8.49 -39.95 14.68
CA THR A 199 -9.62 -40.50 15.45
C THR A 199 -10.54 -41.38 14.61
N ALA A 200 -10.81 -41.00 13.36
CA ALA A 200 -11.56 -41.83 12.41
C ALA A 200 -10.85 -43.16 12.10
N TRP A 201 -9.53 -43.15 11.93
CA TRP A 201 -8.72 -44.35 11.71
C TRP A 201 -8.72 -45.30 12.92
N LEU A 202 -8.56 -44.77 14.13
CA LEU A 202 -8.59 -45.54 15.37
C LEU A 202 -9.94 -46.23 15.61
N ARG A 203 -11.06 -45.55 15.31
CA ARG A 203 -12.41 -46.12 15.39
C ARG A 203 -12.58 -47.32 14.43
N ARG A 204 -12.04 -47.25 13.22
CA ARG A 204 -12.10 -48.35 12.23
C ARG A 204 -11.31 -49.59 12.67
N LYS A 205 -10.16 -49.40 13.33
CA LYS A 205 -9.36 -50.53 13.87
C LYS A 205 -10.10 -51.28 14.96
N LYS A 206 -10.70 -50.58 15.94
CA LYS A 206 -11.45 -51.20 17.04
C LYS A 206 -12.66 -52.02 16.54
N ALA A 207 -13.42 -51.50 15.58
CA ALA A 207 -14.56 -52.21 15.01
C ALA A 207 -14.20 -53.51 14.28
N ARG A 208 -12.97 -53.63 13.73
CA ARG A 208 -12.49 -54.87 13.10
C ARG A 208 -12.14 -55.97 14.11
N ILE A 209 -11.62 -55.58 15.28
CA ILE A 209 -11.24 -56.55 16.33
C ILE A 209 -12.50 -57.17 16.96
N LEU A 210 -13.58 -56.40 17.11
CA LEU A 210 -14.83 -56.87 17.71
C LEU A 210 -15.61 -57.89 16.85
N ILE A 211 -15.32 -57.99 15.55
CA ILE A 211 -15.99 -58.91 14.61
C ILE A 211 -15.19 -60.23 14.48
N ALA A 212 -13.95 -60.27 14.97
CA ALA A 212 -13.05 -61.43 14.89
C ALA A 212 -13.05 -62.30 16.17
N ARG A 213 -13.93 -61.99 17.13
CA ARG A 213 -14.23 -62.81 18.31
C ARG A 213 -15.63 -63.36 18.18
#